data_AF-A0A2V8MC03-F1
#
_entry.id   AF-A0A2V8MC03-F1
#
_cell.length_a   1.000
_cell.length_b   1.000
_cell.length_c   1.000
_cell.angle_alpha   90.00
_cell.angle_beta   90.00
_cell.angle_gamma   90.00
#
_symmetry.space_group_name_H-M   'P 1'
#
loop_
_entity.id
_entity.type
_entity.pdbx_description
1 polymer ?
#
loop_
_entity_poly.entity_id
_entity_poly.type
_entity_poly.pdbx_seq_one_letter_code
_entity_poly.pdbx_strand_id
1 'polypeptide(L)'
;MANELRTEVEQVKEQEDVKQALKQTSTVKTTEQPKAKTKDKLLLGTHAIVVLGLVVFYFFLQFGVFGFAYRFPYAFISYLVKFDKSAMAIVLLLALAKVVDVYLIGRIDSVVSRYTLRRVAKLVLALLLVLAVISILFQNWYTAIVSVGLLSLIMGLAVQTPVTSFLGWIYILV
;
A
#
# COMPACT_ATOMS: atom_id res chain seq x y z
N MET A 1 8.77 -50.70 -34.55
CA MET A 1 8.45 -50.01 -33.29
C MET A 1 8.69 -48.51 -33.31
N ALA A 2 9.92 -47.98 -33.33
CA ALA A 2 10.13 -46.51 -33.22
C ALA A 2 9.60 -45.70 -34.41
N ASN A 3 9.64 -46.27 -35.63
CA ASN A 3 9.07 -45.61 -36.81
C ASN A 3 7.54 -45.69 -36.84
N GLU A 4 6.95 -46.82 -36.46
CA GLU A 4 5.48 -46.99 -36.45
C GLU A 4 4.80 -46.05 -35.46
N LEU A 5 5.40 -45.85 -34.28
CA LEU A 5 4.93 -44.88 -33.29
C LEU A 5 4.98 -43.45 -33.82
N ARG A 6 5.97 -43.10 -34.65
CA ARG A 6 6.05 -41.76 -35.26
C ARG A 6 4.93 -41.55 -36.29
N THR A 7 4.64 -42.58 -37.08
CA THR A 7 3.57 -42.53 -38.09
C THR A 7 2.19 -42.43 -37.45
N GLU A 8 1.93 -43.18 -36.37
CA GLU A 8 0.69 -43.05 -35.59
C GLU A 8 0.53 -41.66 -34.98
N VAL A 9 1.61 -41.10 -34.41
CA VAL A 9 1.58 -39.76 -33.82
C VAL A 9 1.35 -38.66 -34.87
N GLU A 10 1.85 -38.85 -36.10
CA GLU A 10 1.57 -37.95 -37.23
C GLU A 10 0.11 -38.03 -37.68
N GLN A 11 -0.46 -39.24 -37.78
CA GLN A 11 -1.86 -39.43 -38.14
C GLN A 11 -2.82 -38.88 -37.08
N VAL A 12 -2.51 -39.09 -35.80
CA VAL A 12 -3.30 -38.56 -34.67
C VAL A 12 -3.23 -37.04 -34.63
N LYS A 13 -2.11 -36.41 -35.00
CA LYS A 13 -2.01 -34.94 -35.14
C LYS A 13 -2.86 -34.35 -36.27
N GLU A 14 -3.24 -35.15 -37.26
CA GLU A 14 -3.99 -34.67 -38.42
C GLU A 14 -5.50 -34.64 -38.18
N GLN A 15 -5.99 -35.41 -37.21
CA GLN A 15 -7.39 -35.48 -36.79
C GLN A 15 -7.89 -34.12 -36.29
N GLU A 16 -9.09 -33.74 -36.72
CA GLU A 16 -9.69 -32.44 -36.39
C GLU A 16 -9.85 -32.26 -34.88
N ASP A 17 -10.28 -33.31 -34.17
CA ASP A 17 -10.48 -33.29 -32.72
C ASP A 17 -9.16 -33.06 -31.96
N VAL A 18 -8.07 -33.68 -32.45
CA VAL A 18 -6.74 -33.51 -31.87
C VAL A 18 -6.16 -32.15 -32.23
N LYS A 19 -6.40 -31.62 -33.44
CA LYS A 19 -6.10 -30.22 -33.78
C LYS A 19 -6.91 -29.25 -32.94
N GLN A 20 -8.15 -29.56 -32.59
CA GLN A 20 -9.00 -28.73 -31.74
C GLN A 20 -8.53 -28.77 -30.28
N ALA A 21 -8.21 -29.95 -29.76
CA ALA A 21 -7.65 -30.13 -28.42
C ALA A 21 -6.25 -29.53 -28.30
N LEU A 22 -5.40 -29.67 -29.33
CA LEU A 22 -4.10 -29.01 -29.44
C LEU A 22 -4.27 -27.50 -29.58
N LYS A 23 -5.28 -26.99 -30.30
CA LYS A 23 -5.60 -25.56 -30.31
C LYS A 23 -6.06 -25.10 -28.94
N GLN A 24 -6.88 -25.86 -28.22
CA GLN A 24 -7.35 -25.52 -26.87
C GLN A 24 -6.21 -25.52 -25.84
N THR A 25 -5.26 -26.45 -25.95
CA THR A 25 -4.08 -26.54 -25.07
C THR A 25 -2.92 -25.64 -25.51
N SER A 26 -2.75 -25.36 -26.80
CA SER A 26 -1.83 -24.33 -27.33
C SER A 26 -2.37 -22.92 -27.08
N THR A 27 -3.68 -22.79 -26.88
CA THR A 27 -4.35 -21.61 -26.31
C THR A 27 -4.43 -21.72 -24.78
N VAL A 28 -3.51 -22.44 -24.13
CA VAL A 28 -3.08 -22.01 -22.80
C VAL A 28 -2.42 -20.66 -23.04
N LYS A 29 -3.24 -19.61 -22.90
CA LYS A 29 -2.88 -18.19 -22.90
C LYS A 29 -1.39 -18.08 -22.66
N THR A 30 -0.63 -17.77 -23.72
CA THR A 30 0.63 -17.06 -23.57
C THR A 30 0.33 -16.03 -22.51
N THR A 31 0.91 -16.23 -21.32
CA THR A 31 0.70 -15.36 -20.19
C THR A 31 1.08 -14.01 -20.75
N GLU A 32 0.08 -13.18 -21.05
CA GLU A 32 0.29 -11.83 -21.49
C GLU A 32 1.12 -11.25 -20.37
N GLN A 33 2.43 -11.15 -20.60
CA GLN A 33 3.28 -10.39 -19.73
C GLN A 33 2.55 -9.06 -19.61
N PRO A 34 2.19 -8.63 -18.40
CA PRO A 34 1.44 -7.40 -18.25
C PRO A 34 2.37 -6.33 -18.79
N LYS A 35 2.13 -5.91 -20.05
CA LYS A 35 2.74 -4.72 -20.64
C LYS A 35 2.65 -3.72 -19.52
N ALA A 36 3.79 -3.31 -18.97
CA ALA A 36 3.88 -2.28 -17.95
C ALA A 36 3.34 -1.02 -18.63
N LYS A 37 2.01 -0.91 -18.60
CA LYS A 37 1.21 -0.02 -19.42
C LYS A 37 1.42 1.32 -18.76
N THR A 38 2.27 2.16 -19.36
CA THR A 38 2.35 3.63 -19.37
C THR A 38 1.69 4.43 -18.22
N LYS A 39 0.50 4.04 -17.76
CA LYS A 39 -0.18 4.48 -16.53
C LYS A 39 0.73 4.48 -15.29
N ASP A 40 1.58 3.47 -15.09
CA ASP A 40 2.47 3.44 -13.91
C ASP A 40 3.54 4.54 -13.93
N LYS A 41 4.04 4.92 -15.11
CA LYS A 41 5.00 6.03 -15.29
C LYS A 41 4.32 7.39 -15.16
N LEU A 42 3.09 7.52 -15.66
CA LEU A 42 2.30 8.75 -15.52
C LEU A 42 1.91 9.03 -14.06
N LEU A 43 1.51 7.98 -13.32
CA LEU A 43 1.23 8.09 -11.88
C LEU A 43 2.47 8.50 -11.07
N LEU A 44 3.66 8.04 -11.47
CA LEU A 44 4.93 8.45 -10.85
C LEU A 44 5.18 9.95 -11.08
N GLY A 45 4.95 10.42 -12.31
CA GLY A 45 5.03 11.85 -12.66
C GLY A 45 4.06 12.71 -11.85
N THR A 46 2.82 12.25 -11.64
CA THR A 46 1.85 12.96 -10.81
C THR A 46 2.33 13.12 -9.37
N HIS A 47 2.88 12.08 -8.75
CA HIS A 47 3.40 12.18 -7.38
C HIS A 47 4.58 13.15 -7.30
N ALA A 48 5.49 13.13 -8.27
CA ALA A 48 6.60 14.08 -8.33
C ALA A 48 6.12 15.54 -8.46
N ILE A 49 5.12 15.79 -9.31
CA ILE A 49 4.49 17.12 -9.47
C ILE A 49 3.81 17.57 -8.17
N VAL A 50 3.10 16.66 -7.49
CA VAL A 50 2.43 16.98 -6.23
C VAL A 50 3.45 17.29 -5.13
N VAL A 51 4.54 16.52 -5.00
CA VAL A 51 5.65 16.84 -4.07
C VAL A 51 6.23 18.22 -4.39
N LEU A 52 6.50 18.50 -5.66
CA LEU A 52 7.10 19.76 -6.07
C LEU A 52 6.16 20.95 -5.80
N GLY A 53 4.86 20.77 -6.03
CA GLY A 53 3.82 21.76 -5.68
C GLY A 53 3.73 22.01 -4.17
N LEU A 54 3.76 20.96 -3.35
CA LEU A 54 3.82 21.08 -1.89
C LEU A 54 5.09 21.84 -1.45
N VAL A 55 6.26 21.52 -2.01
CA VAL A 55 7.51 22.20 -1.68
C VAL A 55 7.42 23.69 -1.98
N VAL A 56 6.91 24.06 -3.16
CA VAL A 56 6.71 25.47 -3.52
C VAL A 56 5.73 26.14 -2.55
N PHE A 57 4.64 25.47 -2.17
CA PHE A 57 3.65 26.00 -1.22
C PHE A 57 4.23 26.21 0.19
N TYR A 58 5.06 25.27 0.67
CA TYR A 58 5.81 25.41 1.91
C TYR A 58 6.73 26.62 1.91
N PHE A 59 7.53 26.79 0.85
CA PHE A 59 8.41 27.95 0.70
C PHE A 59 7.60 29.25 0.67
N PHE A 60 6.42 29.25 0.04
CA PHE A 60 5.52 30.40 0.02
C PHE A 60 4.99 30.75 1.42
N LEU A 61 4.59 29.75 2.22
CA LEU A 61 4.15 29.93 3.60
C LEU A 61 5.30 30.41 4.52
N GLN A 62 6.53 29.92 4.30
CA GLN A 62 7.67 30.21 5.17
C GLN A 62 8.35 31.55 4.86
N PHE A 63 8.55 31.90 3.58
CA PHE A 63 9.28 33.12 3.22
C PHE A 63 8.45 34.39 3.32
N GLY A 64 7.14 34.30 3.61
CA GLY A 64 6.31 35.49 3.80
C GLY A 64 6.35 36.46 2.60
N VAL A 65 6.57 35.93 1.39
CA VAL A 65 6.93 36.69 0.15
C VAL A 65 5.88 37.74 -0.25
N PHE A 66 4.73 37.78 0.43
CA PHE A 66 3.64 38.71 0.16
C PHE A 66 3.02 39.37 1.40
N GLY A 67 3.71 39.43 2.54
CA GLY A 67 3.13 39.99 3.77
C GLY A 67 1.90 39.20 4.29
N PHE A 68 1.56 38.08 3.66
CA PHE A 68 0.44 37.20 3.99
C PHE A 68 0.59 36.62 5.40
N ALA A 69 1.83 36.32 5.81
CA ALA A 69 2.14 35.88 7.16
C ALA A 69 1.89 36.94 8.24
N TYR A 70 1.83 38.23 7.88
CA TYR A 70 1.50 39.32 8.81
C TYR A 70 -0.01 39.62 8.86
N ARG A 71 -0.77 39.17 7.85
CA ARG A 71 -2.22 39.38 7.74
C ARG A 71 -3.04 38.44 8.64
N PHE A 72 -2.49 37.27 8.96
CA PHE A 72 -3.18 36.24 9.73
C PHE A 72 -2.55 36.07 11.12
N PRO A 73 -3.33 35.65 12.13
CA PRO A 73 -2.80 35.35 13.45
C PRO A 73 -1.67 34.30 13.37
N TYR A 74 -0.59 34.49 14.11
CA TYR A 74 0.56 33.56 14.16
C TYR A 74 0.16 32.11 14.44
N ALA A 75 -0.89 31.89 15.24
CA ALA A 75 -1.44 30.57 15.51
C ALA A 75 -1.96 29.88 14.24
N PHE A 76 -2.70 30.60 13.39
CA PHE A 76 -3.29 30.05 12.16
C PHE A 76 -2.21 29.60 11.17
N ILE A 77 -1.18 30.43 10.96
CA ILE A 77 -0.05 30.10 10.08
C ILE A 77 0.72 28.90 10.62
N SER A 78 0.91 28.81 11.94
CA SER A 78 1.60 27.68 12.57
C SER A 78 0.85 26.36 12.36
N TYR A 79 -0.48 26.37 12.43
CA TYR A 79 -1.28 25.18 12.09
C TYR A 79 -1.18 24.83 10.61
N LEU A 80 -1.29 25.81 9.70
CA LEU A 80 -1.15 25.57 8.25
C LEU A 80 0.19 24.94 7.89
N VAL A 81 1.29 25.46 8.45
CA VAL A 81 2.64 24.90 8.21
C VAL A 81 2.76 23.49 8.77
N LYS A 82 2.14 23.19 9.93
CA LYS A 82 2.10 21.82 10.47
C LYS A 82 1.33 20.87 9.55
N PHE A 83 0.17 21.28 9.04
CA PHE A 83 -0.61 20.47 8.11
C PHE A 83 0.12 20.27 6.78
N ASP A 84 0.79 21.30 6.27
CA ASP A 84 1.56 21.22 5.04
C ASP A 84 2.74 20.25 5.15
N LYS A 85 3.53 20.33 6.23
CA LYS A 85 4.61 19.36 6.53
C LYS A 85 4.07 17.93 6.66
N SER A 86 2.89 17.79 7.27
CA SER A 86 2.23 16.49 7.42
C SER A 86 1.81 15.92 6.06
N ALA A 87 1.21 16.76 5.21
CA ALA A 87 0.83 16.39 3.84
C ALA A 87 2.06 16.02 3.00
N MET A 88 3.14 16.79 3.09
CA MET A 88 4.42 16.44 2.46
C MET A 88 4.93 15.07 2.87
N ALA A 89 4.94 14.76 4.17
CA ALA A 89 5.40 13.48 4.66
C ALA A 89 4.60 12.32 4.05
N ILE A 90 3.27 12.45 3.99
CA ILE A 90 2.38 11.44 3.39
C ILE A 90 2.68 11.27 1.89
N VAL A 91 2.75 12.38 1.15
CA VAL A 91 2.99 12.34 -0.31
C VAL A 91 4.37 11.76 -0.62
N LEU A 92 5.40 12.11 0.15
CA LEU A 92 6.74 11.52 0.01
C LEU A 92 6.72 10.01 0.23
N LEU A 93 5.93 9.53 1.20
CA LEU A 93 5.79 8.12 1.50
C LEU A 93 5.12 7.36 0.34
N LEU A 94 4.05 7.95 -0.21
CA LEU A 94 3.37 7.42 -1.41
C LEU A 94 4.30 7.43 -2.64
N ALA A 95 5.04 8.51 -2.84
CA ALA A 95 6.01 8.63 -3.94
C ALA A 95 7.09 7.55 -3.83
N LEU A 96 7.67 7.36 -2.63
CA LEU A 96 8.67 6.33 -2.38
C LEU A 96 8.12 4.93 -2.64
N ALA A 97 6.91 4.64 -2.16
CA ALA A 97 6.27 3.36 -2.42
C ALA A 97 6.04 3.12 -3.92
N LYS A 98 5.71 4.17 -4.68
CA LYS A 98 5.55 4.05 -6.13
C LYS A 98 6.89 3.84 -6.84
N VAL A 99 7.96 4.49 -6.38
CA VAL A 99 9.33 4.23 -6.87
C VAL A 99 9.71 2.77 -6.66
N VAL A 100 9.46 2.22 -5.46
CA VAL A 100 9.71 0.79 -5.16
C VAL A 100 8.87 -0.12 -6.06
N ASP A 101 7.58 0.16 -6.24
CA ASP A 101 6.69 -0.64 -7.09
C ASP A 101 7.13 -0.67 -8.56
N VAL A 102 7.58 0.48 -9.10
CA VAL A 102 7.97 0.63 -10.50
C VAL A 102 9.39 0.14 -10.77
N TYR A 103 10.37 0.55 -9.96
CA TYR A 103 11.79 0.31 -10.25
C TYR A 103 12.36 -0.96 -9.61
N LEU A 104 11.84 -1.38 -8.44
CA LEU A 104 12.31 -2.59 -7.77
C LEU A 104 11.40 -3.77 -8.13
N ILE A 105 10.11 -3.68 -7.80
CA ILE A 105 9.16 -4.80 -7.95
C ILE A 105 8.80 -5.03 -9.42
N GLY A 106 8.69 -3.97 -10.22
CA GLY A 106 8.40 -4.05 -11.64
C GLY A 106 9.49 -4.73 -12.48
N ARG A 107 10.73 -4.81 -11.96
CA ARG A 107 11.88 -5.41 -12.64
C ARG A 107 12.02 -6.93 -12.38
N ILE A 108 11.18 -7.49 -11.52
CA ILE A 108 11.26 -8.91 -11.15
C ILE A 108 10.56 -9.75 -12.21
N ASP A 109 11.29 -10.67 -12.83
CA ASP A 109 10.79 -11.53 -13.91
C ASP A 109 9.75 -12.55 -13.42
N SER A 110 9.90 -13.04 -12.18
CA SER A 110 8.98 -14.05 -11.64
C SER A 110 7.67 -13.41 -11.17
N VAL A 111 6.57 -13.83 -11.81
CA VAL A 111 5.21 -13.33 -11.53
C VAL A 111 4.81 -13.56 -10.07
N VAL A 112 5.19 -14.72 -9.50
CA VAL A 112 4.89 -15.09 -8.11
C VAL A 112 5.61 -14.17 -7.13
N SER A 113 6.92 -13.95 -7.29
CA SER A 113 7.68 -13.05 -6.42
C SER A 113 7.17 -11.63 -6.53
N ARG A 114 6.91 -11.15 -7.75
CA ARG A 114 6.34 -9.82 -8.00
C ARG A 114 5.02 -9.61 -7.26
N TYR A 115 4.11 -10.59 -7.28
CA TYR A 115 2.83 -10.50 -6.58
C TYR A 115 3.03 -10.44 -5.06
N THR A 116 3.86 -11.33 -4.51
CA THR A 116 4.13 -11.37 -3.06
C THR A 116 4.80 -10.10 -2.57
N LEU A 117 5.84 -9.62 -3.26
CA LEU A 117 6.53 -8.38 -2.89
C LEU A 117 5.61 -7.17 -3.02
N ARG A 118 4.74 -7.12 -4.03
CA ARG A 118 3.76 -6.03 -4.15
C ARG A 118 2.75 -6.05 -3.00
N ARG A 119 2.32 -7.23 -2.55
CA ARG A 119 1.45 -7.37 -1.38
C ARG A 119 2.14 -6.90 -0.10
N VAL A 120 3.37 -7.37 0.14
CA VAL A 120 4.16 -6.95 1.31
C VAL A 120 4.44 -5.45 1.28
N ALA A 121 4.83 -4.89 0.13
CA ALA A 121 5.08 -3.46 -0.02
C ALA A 121 3.83 -2.61 0.29
N LYS A 122 2.63 -3.07 -0.12
CA LYS A 122 1.37 -2.40 0.23
C LYS A 122 1.06 -2.46 1.72
N LEU A 123 1.35 -3.58 2.38
CA LEU A 123 1.17 -3.71 3.83
C LEU A 123 2.15 -2.80 4.60
N VAL A 124 3.42 -2.76 4.17
CA VAL A 124 4.42 -1.85 4.74
C VAL A 124 4.03 -0.40 4.51
N LEU A 125 3.56 -0.04 3.31
CA LEU A 125 3.02 1.29 3.02
C LEU A 125 1.86 1.64 3.95
N ALA A 126 0.88 0.75 4.09
CA ALA A 126 -0.26 0.97 4.98
C ALA A 126 0.19 1.18 6.43
N LEU A 127 1.13 0.37 6.92
CA LEU A 127 1.71 0.51 8.25
C LEU A 127 2.40 1.87 8.43
N LEU A 128 3.24 2.25 7.48
CA LEU A 128 3.95 3.53 7.51
C LEU A 128 2.99 4.74 7.46
N LEU A 129 1.90 4.65 6.69
CA LEU A 129 0.86 5.68 6.68
C LEU A 129 0.14 5.78 8.02
N VAL A 130 -0.17 4.65 8.67
CA VAL A 130 -0.75 4.66 10.03
C VAL A 130 0.21 5.31 11.02
N LEU A 131 1.50 4.97 10.99
CA LEU A 131 2.51 5.60 11.86
C LEU A 131 2.66 7.09 11.59
N ALA A 132 2.57 7.52 10.33
CA ALA A 132 2.56 8.93 9.96
C ALA A 132 1.34 9.65 10.56
N VAL A 133 0.13 9.06 10.44
CA VAL A 133 -1.09 9.60 11.06
C VAL A 133 -0.94 9.71 12.57
N ILE A 134 -0.43 8.68 13.25
CA ILE A 134 -0.15 8.73 14.69
C ILE A 134 0.83 9.86 15.03
N SER A 135 1.88 10.04 14.23
CA SER A 135 2.86 11.14 14.41
C SER A 135 2.25 12.53 14.21
N ILE A 136 1.23 12.64 13.35
CA ILE A 136 0.51 13.90 13.12
C ILE A 136 -0.41 14.21 14.30
N LEU A 137 -1.11 13.19 14.84
CA LEU A 137 -1.99 13.34 15.99
C LEU A 137 -1.20 13.59 17.28
N PHE A 138 -0.07 12.89 17.45
CA PHE A 138 0.76 12.95 18.64
C PHE A 138 2.11 13.56 18.30
N GLN A 139 2.34 14.79 18.76
CA GLN A 139 3.64 15.44 18.61
C GLN A 139 4.77 14.72 19.36
N ASN A 140 4.45 13.88 20.34
CA ASN A 140 5.42 13.12 21.12
C ASN A 140 5.02 11.64 21.22
N TRP A 141 5.89 10.75 20.77
CA TRP A 141 5.70 9.29 20.83
C TRP A 141 5.55 8.76 22.26
N TYR A 142 6.23 9.38 23.23
CA TYR A 142 6.05 9.05 24.64
C TYR A 142 4.59 9.30 25.06
N THR A 143 4.03 10.46 24.71
CA THR A 143 2.63 10.76 25.03
C THR A 143 1.65 9.83 24.32
N ALA A 144 1.93 9.46 23.06
CA ALA A 144 1.10 8.51 22.33
C ALA A 144 1.02 7.15 23.03
N ILE A 145 2.18 6.58 23.37
CA ILE A 145 2.27 5.27 24.02
C ILE A 145 1.64 5.31 25.41
N VAL A 146 1.91 6.37 26.19
CA VAL A 146 1.32 6.54 27.53
C VAL A 146 -0.20 6.67 27.46
N SER A 147 -0.75 7.45 26.52
CA SER A 147 -2.20 7.58 26.35
C SER A 147 -2.87 6.26 25.96
N VAL A 148 -2.28 5.51 25.01
CA VAL A 148 -2.79 4.19 24.62
C VAL A 148 -2.73 3.21 25.79
N GLY A 149 -1.62 3.19 26.54
CA GLY A 149 -1.46 2.36 27.72
C GLY A 149 -2.48 2.67 28.81
N LEU A 150 -2.72 3.96 29.07
CA LEU A 150 -3.70 4.39 30.06
C LEU A 150 -5.14 4.02 29.63
N LEU A 151 -5.49 4.21 28.36
CA LEU A 151 -6.78 3.76 27.82
C LEU A 151 -6.95 2.25 27.95
N SER A 152 -5.91 1.47 27.63
CA SER A 152 -5.93 0.01 27.78
C SER A 152 -6.14 -0.41 29.24
N LEU A 153 -5.50 0.27 30.19
CA LEU A 153 -5.66 0.01 31.62
C LEU A 153 -7.10 0.29 32.07
N ILE A 154 -7.65 1.45 31.71
CA ILE A 154 -9.03 1.83 32.04
C ILE A 154 -10.02 0.82 31.43
N MET A 155 -9.84 0.45 30.17
CA MET A 155 -10.70 -0.51 29.49
C MET A 155 -10.64 -1.89 30.15
N GLY A 156 -9.44 -2.36 30.51
CA GLY A 156 -9.24 -3.63 31.20
C GLY A 156 -9.94 -3.67 32.57
N LEU A 157 -9.80 -2.60 33.35
CA LEU A 157 -10.48 -2.46 34.64
C LEU A 157 -12.00 -2.38 34.47
N ALA A 158 -12.48 -1.65 33.47
CA ALA A 158 -13.91 -1.52 33.19
C ALA A 158 -14.56 -2.86 32.79
N VAL A 159 -13.84 -3.70 32.05
CA VAL A 159 -14.32 -5.01 31.57
C VAL A 159 -14.21 -6.10 32.63
N GLN A 160 -13.44 -5.88 33.71
CA GLN A 160 -13.21 -6.87 34.76
C GLN A 160 -14.52 -7.39 35.38
N THR A 161 -15.39 -6.50 35.86
CA THR A 161 -16.66 -6.90 36.52
C THR A 161 -17.65 -7.59 35.58
N PRO A 162 -17.86 -7.12 34.33
CA PRO A 162 -18.67 -7.85 33.35
C PRO A 162 -18.12 -9.26 33.05
N VAL A 163 -16.80 -9.38 32.84
CA VAL A 163 -16.17 -10.67 32.50
C VAL A 163 -16.26 -11.66 33.67
N THR A 164 -16.04 -11.21 34.91
CA THR A 164 -16.16 -12.10 36.08
C THR A 164 -17.60 -12.58 36.26
N SER A 165 -18.60 -11.71 36.05
CA SER A 165 -20.01 -12.11 36.08
C SER A 165 -20.33 -13.12 34.97
N PHE A 166 -19.88 -12.85 33.74
CA PHE A 166 -20.09 -13.74 32.58
C PHE A 166 -19.49 -15.14 32.81
N LEU A 167 -18.27 -15.22 33.32
CA LEU A 167 -17.63 -16.50 33.66
C LEU A 167 -18.37 -17.23 34.79
N GLY A 168 -18.91 -16.50 35.76
CA GLY A 168 -19.74 -17.08 36.82
C GLY A 168 -20.98 -17.78 36.28
N TRP A 169 -21.66 -17.19 35.29
CA TRP A 169 -22.80 -17.82 34.63
C TRP A 169 -22.42 -19.10 33.88
N ILE A 170 -21.29 -19.10 33.17
CA ILE A 170 -20.79 -20.30 32.49
C ILE A 170 -20.53 -21.43 33.50
N TYR A 171 -19.91 -21.10 34.64
CA TYR A 171 -19.61 -22.10 35.68
C TYR A 171 -20.87 -22.72 36.29
N ILE A 172 -21.97 -21.98 36.36
CA ILE A 172 -23.26 -22.50 36.87
C ILE A 172 -23.94 -23.43 35.83
N LEU A 173 -23.72 -23.20 34.54
CA LEU A 173 -24.37 -23.94 33.45
C LEU A 173 -23.67 -25.25 33.06
N VAL A 174 -22.40 -25.41 33.41
CA VAL A 174 -21.59 -26.62 33.16
C VAL A 174 -21.68 -27.55 34.36
#